data_AF-A0A9X0U424-F1
#
_entry.id   AF-A0A9X0U424-F1
#
_cell.length_a   1.000
_cell.length_b   1.000
_cell.length_c   1.000
_cell.angle_alpha   90.00
_cell.angle_beta   90.00
_cell.angle_gamma   90.00
#
_symmetry.space_group_name_H-M   'P 1'
#
loop_
_entity.id
_entity.type
_entity.pdbx_description
1 polymer ?
#
loop_
_entity_poly.entity_id
_entity_poly.type
_entity_poly.pdbx_seq_one_letter_code
_entity_poly.pdbx_strand_id
1 'polypeptide(L)'
;MPIVRMFFQETMMRYSVCFLQGNTLIDNHWKFPDPEKIIGLMESANCRFKDIQLVRQQLKERKPGSIDIELSQEQFDRLRSRKQRVQK
;
A
#
# COMPACT_ATOMS: atom_id res chain seq x y z
N MET A 1 0.29 -13.12 11.40
CA MET A 1 -0.18 -12.59 10.10
C MET A 1 1.01 -12.59 9.15
N PRO A 2 0.84 -12.88 7.85
CA PRO A 2 1.98 -12.85 6.94
C PRO A 2 2.52 -11.43 6.81
N ILE A 3 3.85 -11.34 6.71
CA ILE A 3 4.53 -10.09 6.39
C ILE A 3 4.45 -9.89 4.88
N VAL A 4 3.94 -8.73 4.48
CA VAL A 4 3.87 -8.29 3.09
C VAL A 4 4.74 -7.06 2.96
N ARG A 5 5.66 -7.08 2.02
CA ARG A 5 6.48 -5.94 1.65
C ARG A 5 5.73 -5.07 0.66
N MET A 6 5.44 -3.85 1.06
CA MET A 6 4.83 -2.83 0.23
C MET A 6 5.93 -1.90 -0.31
N PHE A 7 6.10 -1.87 -1.62
CA PHE A 7 7.04 -0.97 -2.29
C PHE A 7 6.31 0.25 -2.84
N PHE A 8 6.97 1.40 -2.76
CA PHE A 8 6.46 2.69 -3.22
C PHE A 8 7.50 3.36 -4.10
N GLN A 9 7.04 3.91 -5.21
CA GLN A 9 7.84 4.74 -6.09
C GLN A 9 7.01 5.94 -6.56
N GLU A 10 7.53 7.14 -6.39
CA GLU A 10 6.94 8.33 -7.00
C GLU A 10 7.56 8.54 -8.39
N THR A 11 6.74 8.72 -9.42
CA THR A 11 7.20 9.05 -10.77
C THR A 11 6.18 9.98 -11.41
N MET A 12 6.64 11.14 -11.92
CA MET A 12 5.78 12.15 -12.56
C MET A 12 4.55 12.51 -11.70
N MET A 13 4.74 12.77 -10.40
CA MET A 13 3.67 13.10 -9.44
C MET A 13 2.59 12.00 -9.29
N ARG A 14 2.95 10.73 -9.52
CA ARG A 14 2.10 9.58 -9.23
C ARG A 14 2.85 8.56 -8.39
N TYR A 15 2.19 8.07 -7.34
CA TYR A 15 2.71 6.99 -6.52
C TYR A 15 2.32 5.65 -7.12
N SER A 16 3.32 4.82 -7.41
CA SER A 16 3.14 3.42 -7.80
C SER A 16 3.44 2.54 -6.61
N VAL A 17 2.52 1.61 -6.32
CA VAL A 17 2.64 0.65 -5.23
C VAL A 17 2.56 -0.78 -5.76
N CYS A 18 3.43 -1.64 -5.23
CA CYS A 18 3.36 -3.09 -5.40
C CYS A 18 3.57 -3.82 -4.08
N PHE A 19 3.11 -5.07 -4.02
CA PHE A 19 3.08 -5.91 -2.83
C PHE A 19 3.80 -7.23 -3.12
N LEU A 20 4.70 -7.59 -2.23
CA LEU A 20 5.50 -8.82 -2.27
C LEU A 20 5.30 -9.60 -0.97
N GLN A 21 5.13 -10.92 -1.06
CA GLN A 21 5.15 -11.82 0.09
C GLN A 21 6.37 -12.73 -0.04
N GLY A 22 7.39 -12.50 0.79
CA GLY A 22 8.73 -13.03 0.54
C GLY A 22 9.27 -12.50 -0.80
N ASN A 23 9.61 -13.42 -1.72
CA ASN A 23 10.07 -13.08 -3.07
C ASN A 23 8.97 -13.14 -4.13
N THR A 24 7.73 -13.45 -3.73
CA THR A 24 6.61 -13.61 -4.66
C THR A 24 5.84 -12.31 -4.80
N LEU A 25 5.75 -11.80 -6.03
CA LEU A 25 4.91 -10.64 -6.34
C LEU A 25 3.45 -11.06 -6.23
N ILE A 26 2.74 -10.51 -5.25
CA ILE A 26 1.34 -10.84 -5.01
C ILE A 26 0.39 -9.82 -5.64
N ASP A 27 0.81 -8.56 -5.81
CA ASP A 27 0.02 -7.55 -6.52
C ASP A 27 0.89 -6.37 -6.96
N ASN A 28 0.49 -5.65 -8.01
CA ASN A 28 1.27 -4.57 -8.59
C ASN A 28 0.42 -3.47 -9.25
N HIS A 29 1.12 -2.41 -9.68
CA HIS A 29 0.57 -1.33 -10.50
C HIS A 29 -0.57 -0.56 -9.83
N TRP A 30 -0.50 -0.37 -8.51
CA TRP A 30 -1.44 0.48 -7.80
C TRP A 30 -0.96 1.92 -7.97
N LYS A 31 -1.65 2.67 -8.82
CA LYS A 31 -1.30 4.06 -9.09
C LYS A 31 -2.21 4.98 -8.29
N PHE A 32 -1.61 5.91 -7.57
CA PHE A 32 -2.31 6.91 -6.78
C PHE A 32 -1.83 8.30 -7.19
N PRO A 33 -2.75 9.27 -7.38
CA PRO A 33 -2.40 10.64 -7.67
C PRO A 33 -1.81 11.36 -6.46
N ASP A 34 -2.11 10.87 -5.25
CA ASP A 34 -1.67 11.46 -3.99
C ASP A 34 -1.43 10.35 -2.94
N PRO A 35 -0.58 10.60 -1.93
CA PRO A 35 -0.29 9.63 -0.88
C PRO A 35 -1.46 9.42 0.09
N GLU A 36 -2.36 10.39 0.24
CA GLU A 36 -3.51 10.28 1.15
C GLU A 36 -4.52 9.23 0.67
N LYS A 37 -4.64 8.99 -0.64
CA LYS A 37 -5.44 7.89 -1.20
C LYS A 37 -4.91 6.53 -0.78
N ILE A 38 -3.59 6.38 -0.66
CA ILE A 38 -2.98 5.14 -0.17
C ILE A 38 -3.38 4.92 1.29
N ILE A 39 -3.24 5.96 2.11
CA ILE A 39 -3.57 5.93 3.53
C ILE A 39 -5.05 5.64 3.75
N GLY A 40 -5.95 6.37 3.08
CA GLY A 40 -7.39 6.15 3.18
C GLY A 40 -7.81 4.75 2.70
N LEU A 41 -7.12 4.18 1.71
CA LEU A 41 -7.35 2.80 1.28
C LEU A 41 -6.99 1.80 2.39
N MET A 42 -5.83 1.97 3.04
CA MET A 42 -5.42 1.12 4.16
C MET A 42 -6.34 1.25 5.37
N GLU A 43 -6.75 2.48 5.72
CA GLU A 43 -7.72 2.74 6.77
C GLU A 43 -9.06 2.03 6.48
N SER A 44 -9.59 2.19 5.26
CA SER A 44 -10.82 1.52 4.86
C SER A 44 -10.70 -0.01 4.85
N ALA A 45 -9.52 -0.55 4.55
CA ALA A 45 -9.23 -1.98 4.58
C ALA A 45 -9.08 -2.56 5.99
N ASN A 46 -9.22 -1.73 7.03
CA ASN A 46 -8.97 -2.09 8.41
C ASN A 46 -7.54 -2.63 8.60
N CYS A 47 -6.56 -2.08 7.87
CA CYS A 47 -5.15 -2.34 8.12
C CYS A 47 -4.77 -1.88 9.54
N ARG A 48 -3.71 -2.46 10.11
CA ARG A 48 -3.30 -2.10 11.47
C ARG A 48 -2.84 -0.64 11.53
N PHE A 49 -3.16 0.03 12.62
CA PHE A 49 -2.78 1.42 12.83
C PHE A 49 -1.25 1.64 12.75
N LYS A 50 -0.45 0.72 13.30
CA LYS A 50 1.02 0.79 13.24
C LYS A 50 1.54 0.79 11.80
N ASP A 51 1.00 -0.10 10.96
CA ASP A 51 1.38 -0.20 9.54
C ASP A 51 0.98 1.06 8.76
N ILE A 52 -0.22 1.59 9.05
CA ILE A 52 -0.69 2.85 8.45
C ILE A 52 0.26 4.01 8.80
N GLN A 53 0.70 4.11 10.07
CA GLN A 53 1.63 5.16 10.49
C GLN A 53 3.00 5.01 9.81
N LEU A 54 3.52 3.79 9.68
CA LEU A 54 4.77 3.53 8.97
C LEU A 54 4.70 3.97 7.51
N VAL A 55 3.63 3.58 6.81
CA VAL A 55 3.39 4.00 5.43
C VAL A 55 3.26 5.52 5.32
N ARG A 56 2.50 6.15 6.23
CA ARG A 56 2.31 7.60 6.26
C ARG A 56 3.64 8.34 6.46
N GLN A 57 4.52 7.85 7.31
CA GLN A 57 5.84 8.43 7.54
C GLN A 57 6.71 8.34 6.28
N GLN A 58 6.78 7.18 5.63
CA GLN A 58 7.57 7.00 4.41
C GLN A 58 7.05 7.84 3.24
N LEU A 59 5.73 7.93 3.07
CA LEU A 59 5.13 8.78 2.04
C LEU A 59 5.41 10.27 2.29
N LYS A 60 5.49 10.73 3.54
CA LYS A 60 5.90 12.11 3.88
C LYS A 60 7.35 12.40 3.49
N GLU A 61 8.24 11.42 3.63
CA GLU A 61 9.64 11.57 3.24
C GLU A 61 9.83 11.61 1.71
N ARG A 62 8.79 11.26 0.92
CA ARG A 62 8.81 11.20 -0.55
C ARG A 62 9.97 10.38 -1.13
N LYS A 63 10.48 9.41 -0.37
CA LYS A 63 11.56 8.54 -0.82
C LYS A 63 10.99 7.28 -1.45
N PRO A 64 11.52 6.82 -2.59
CA PRO A 64 11.24 5.47 -3.05
C PRO A 64 11.78 4.46 -2.03
N GLY A 65 11.01 3.42 -1.74
CA GLY A 65 11.37 2.49 -0.68
C GLY A 65 10.39 1.35 -0.52
N SER A 66 10.66 0.51 0.47
CA SER A 66 9.80 -0.61 0.84
C SER A 66 9.57 -0.66 2.33
N ILE A 67 8.37 -1.06 2.73
CA ILE A 67 7.98 -1.24 4.12
C ILE A 67 7.40 -2.63 4.28
N ASP A 68 7.82 -3.32 5.32
CA ASP A 68 7.22 -4.58 5.73
C ASP A 68 6.02 -4.26 6.62
N ILE A 69 4.82 -4.67 6.18
CA ILE A 69 3.55 -4.50 6.89
C ILE A 69 2.91 -5.85 7.16
N GLU A 70 2.16 -5.96 8.26
CA GLU A 70 1.42 -7.17 8.58
C GLU A 70 0.01 -7.11 7.97
N LEU A 71 -0.21 -7.86 6.90
CA LEU A 71 -1.50 -7.94 6.22
C LEU A 71 -2.08 -9.34 6.35
N SER A 72 -3.27 -9.48 6.95
CA SER A 72 -4.04 -10.71 6.82
C SER A 72 -4.55 -10.87 5.38
N GLN A 73 -4.85 -12.11 4.98
CA GLN A 73 -5.44 -12.37 3.66
C GLN A 73 -6.73 -11.57 3.45
N GLU A 74 -7.59 -11.51 4.48
CA GLU A 74 -8.83 -10.74 4.46
C GLU A 74 -8.60 -9.22 4.27
N GLN A 75 -7.60 -8.64 4.94
CA GLN A 75 -7.22 -7.23 4.76
C GLN A 75 -6.71 -6.99 3.34
N PHE A 76 -5.95 -7.93 2.79
CA PHE A 76 -5.40 -7.82 1.45
C PHE A 76 -6.49 -7.92 0.36
N ASP A 77 -7.44 -8.85 0.51
CA ASP A 77 -8.59 -8.95 -0.40
C ASP A 77 -9.48 -7.69 -0.33
N ARG A 78 -9.61 -7.10 0.87
CA ARG A 78 -10.25 -5.80 1.09
C ARG A 78 -9.51 -4.64 0.41
N LEU A 79 -8.18 -4.61 0.46
CA LEU A 79 -7.39 -3.61 -0.26
C LEU A 79 -7.63 -3.75 -1.77
N ARG A 80 -7.56 -4.98 -2.31
CA ARG A 80 -7.74 -5.27 -3.75
C ARG A 80 -9.13 -4.87 -4.27
N SER A 81 -10.17 -5.26 -3.54
CA SER A 81 -11.55 -4.94 -3.92
C SER A 81 -11.81 -3.42 -3.89
N ARG A 82 -11.20 -2.70 -2.95
CA ARG A 82 -11.34 -1.24 -2.85
C ARG A 82 -10.48 -0.47 -3.85
N LYS A 83 -9.31 -0.98 -4.25
CA LYS A 83 -8.49 -0.42 -5.36
C LYS A 83 -9.35 -0.18 -6.60
N GLN A 84 -10.19 -1.15 -6.97
CA GLN A 84 -11.07 -1.08 -8.14
C GLN A 84 -12.12 0.05 -8.07
N ARG A 85 -12.46 0.53 -6.88
CA ARG A 85 -13.41 1.63 -6.67
C ARG A 85 -12.75 3.01 -6.73
N VAL A 86 -11.45 3.09 -6.45
CA VAL A 86 -10.68 4.35 -6.43
C VAL A 86 -10.11 4.69 -7.81
N GLN A 87 -10.02 3.72 -8.72
CA GLN A 87 -9.51 3.89 -10.09
C GLN A 87 -10.60 4.09 -11.16
N LYS A 88 -11.89 4.11 -10.77
CA LYS A 88 -13.01 4.51 -11.63
C LYS A 88 -13.30 5.99 -11.43
#